data_AF-A0A1M4WHF3-F1
#
_entry.id   AF-A0A1M4WHF3-F1
#
_cell.length_a   1.000
_cell.length_b   1.000
_cell.length_c   1.000
_cell.angle_alpha   90.00
_cell.angle_beta   90.00
_cell.angle_gamma   90.00
#
_symmetry.space_group_name_H-M   'P 1'
#
loop_
_entity.id
_entity.type
_entity.pdbx_description
1 polymer ?
#
loop_
_entity_poly.entity_id
_entity_poly.type
_entity_poly.pdbx_seq_one_letter_code
_entity_poly.pdbx_strand_id
1 'polypeptide(L)'
;MTRLSPEKKQFIDDNFYEGIGNKLSREKFDQLLTAEELHYLAEHHNWDDGTEVLQWIAEHEQCAEATALMLFWLAQPDEYLVYSLKTELKNEDDNRIFLLMKTILAGFQKGFYKKSSLHFDPVSSRGETEPPTPAFMLDATKGEETYVYYEKSEVDGWFDEVFENKVRNCPDAMTLFNIASFVEIPEKARMICQSALCDKGIAIMVFWRLKTFAGMWTETSALTKEIVEKVCNNEYQEVLSYDPAKDKNIKMKAAKQRWEIPQVMTQAV
;
A
#
# COMPACT_ATOMS: atom_id res chain seq x y z
N MET A 1 -24.82 0.53 26.50
CA MET A 1 -23.43 0.95 26.23
C MET A 1 -22.90 1.62 27.47
N THR A 2 -21.96 0.99 28.16
CA THR A 2 -21.28 1.61 29.30
C THR A 2 -20.27 2.59 28.75
N ARG A 3 -20.56 3.89 28.83
CA ARG A 3 -19.67 4.94 28.33
C ARG A 3 -18.43 4.99 29.23
N LEU A 4 -17.23 4.92 28.65
CA LEU A 4 -15.98 5.09 29.41
C LEU A 4 -16.01 6.38 30.21
N SER A 5 -15.53 6.33 31.46
CA SER A 5 -15.42 7.54 32.27
C SER A 5 -14.34 8.48 31.71
N PRO A 6 -14.47 9.81 31.88
CA PRO A 6 -13.45 10.76 31.46
C PRO A 6 -12.07 10.48 32.08
N GLU A 7 -12.05 10.06 33.35
CA GLU A 7 -10.81 9.74 34.06
C GLU A 7 -10.09 8.55 33.43
N LYS A 8 -10.85 7.54 32.97
CA LYS A 8 -10.26 6.38 32.32
C LYS A 8 -9.74 6.70 30.92
N LYS A 9 -10.43 7.55 30.17
CA LYS A 9 -9.93 8.06 28.88
C LYS A 9 -8.64 8.83 29.07
N GLN A 10 -8.61 9.78 30.01
CA GLN A 10 -7.40 10.53 30.33
C GLN A 10 -6.25 9.60 30.75
N PHE A 11 -6.53 8.59 31.56
CA PHE A 11 -5.53 7.57 31.90
C PHE A 11 -4.99 6.85 30.66
N ILE A 12 -5.85 6.46 29.71
CA ILE A 12 -5.39 5.82 28.47
C ILE A 12 -4.53 6.80 27.66
N ASP A 13 -5.01 8.03 27.48
CA ASP A 13 -4.34 9.04 26.67
C ASP A 13 -2.96 9.39 27.25
N ASP A 14 -2.85 9.60 28.56
CA ASP A 14 -1.59 9.94 29.24
C ASP A 14 -0.53 8.84 29.17
N ASN A 15 -0.94 7.60 28.88
CA ASN A 15 -0.07 6.41 29.00
C ASN A 15 0.13 5.63 27.70
N PHE A 16 -0.71 5.83 26.69
CA PHE A 16 -0.64 5.08 25.43
C PHE A 16 -0.94 5.89 24.14
N TYR A 17 -1.22 7.19 24.24
CA TYR A 17 -1.36 8.08 23.07
C TYR A 17 -0.01 8.42 22.41
N GLU A 18 -0.04 9.28 21.40
CA GLU A 18 1.08 9.74 20.58
C GLU A 18 2.30 10.23 21.38
N GLY A 19 3.50 9.82 20.96
CA GLY A 19 4.77 10.35 21.45
C GLY A 19 5.29 9.67 22.73
N ILE A 20 4.77 8.49 23.06
CA ILE A 20 5.12 7.75 24.27
C ILE A 20 6.35 6.86 24.06
N GLY A 21 6.64 6.46 22.81
CA GLY A 21 7.88 5.75 22.43
C GLY A 21 8.26 4.64 23.41
N ASN A 22 9.51 4.64 23.90
CA ASN A 22 10.05 3.63 24.83
C ASN A 22 9.44 3.64 26.26
N LYS A 23 8.36 4.38 26.51
CA LYS A 23 7.70 4.48 27.84
C LYS A 23 6.46 3.60 27.97
N LEU A 24 6.18 2.74 26.99
CA LEU A 24 5.12 1.75 27.08
C LEU A 24 5.31 0.90 28.35
N SER A 25 4.23 0.78 29.13
CA SER A 25 4.24 0.06 30.39
C SER A 25 3.19 -1.03 30.37
N ARG A 26 3.65 -2.29 30.39
CA ARG A 26 2.76 -3.43 30.48
C ARG A 26 1.93 -3.41 31.77
N GLU A 27 2.53 -3.00 32.88
CA GLU A 27 1.84 -2.84 34.16
C GLU A 27 0.67 -1.85 34.10
N LYS A 28 0.78 -0.78 33.31
CA LYS A 28 -0.32 0.16 33.09
C LYS A 28 -1.37 -0.42 32.15
N PHE A 29 -0.95 -1.19 31.15
CA PHE A 29 -1.85 -1.82 30.19
C PHE A 29 -2.73 -2.86 30.90
N ASP A 30 -2.15 -3.64 31.81
CA ASP A 30 -2.86 -4.66 32.59
C ASP A 30 -3.93 -4.05 33.54
N GLN A 31 -4.02 -2.72 33.66
CA GLN A 31 -5.11 -2.01 34.37
C GLN A 31 -6.33 -1.77 33.48
N LEU A 32 -6.30 -2.13 32.19
CA LEU A 32 -7.44 -2.11 31.29
C LEU A 32 -8.16 -3.45 31.43
N LEU A 33 -9.43 -3.42 31.81
CA LEU A 33 -10.19 -4.60 32.24
C LEU A 33 -11.46 -4.83 31.41
N THR A 34 -11.78 -3.93 30.48
CA THR A 34 -13.02 -3.96 29.71
C THR A 34 -12.77 -3.88 28.21
N ALA A 35 -13.72 -4.42 27.44
CA ALA A 35 -13.70 -4.35 25.99
C ALA A 35 -13.70 -2.90 25.48
N GLU A 36 -14.45 -2.01 26.14
CA GLU A 36 -14.56 -0.60 25.77
C GLU A 36 -13.25 0.17 26.01
N GLU A 37 -12.49 -0.16 27.06
CA GLU A 37 -11.18 0.46 27.33
C GLU A 37 -10.16 0.06 26.26
N LEU A 38 -10.12 -1.23 25.92
CA LEU A 38 -9.25 -1.75 24.86
C LEU A 38 -9.62 -1.18 23.49
N HIS A 39 -10.91 -1.02 23.22
CA HIS A 39 -11.40 -0.41 21.98
C HIS A 39 -11.00 1.07 21.88
N TYR A 40 -11.23 1.85 22.94
CA TYR A 40 -10.84 3.25 22.98
C TYR A 40 -9.33 3.40 22.75
N LEU A 41 -8.52 2.57 23.41
CA LEU A 41 -7.07 2.56 23.18
C LEU A 41 -6.71 2.24 21.72
N ALA A 42 -7.32 1.21 21.13
CA ALA A 42 -7.08 0.82 19.74
C ALA A 42 -7.45 1.92 18.73
N GLU A 43 -8.50 2.71 19.00
CA GLU A 43 -8.93 3.82 18.14
C GLU A 43 -8.00 5.04 18.19
N HIS A 44 -7.32 5.27 19.33
CA HIS A 44 -6.56 6.50 19.59
C HIS A 44 -5.04 6.30 19.54
N HIS A 45 -4.56 5.06 19.47
CA HIS A 45 -3.13 4.78 19.37
C HIS A 45 -2.57 5.20 17.99
N ASN A 46 -1.46 5.94 18.00
CA ASN A 46 -0.76 6.29 16.76
C ASN A 46 0.07 5.09 16.27
N TRP A 47 -0.22 4.60 15.05
CA TRP A 47 0.48 3.44 14.46
C TRP A 47 1.96 3.72 14.17
N ASP A 48 2.36 4.99 14.04
CA ASP A 48 3.77 5.39 13.90
C ASP A 48 4.59 5.12 15.18
N ASP A 49 3.94 4.99 16.34
CA ASP A 49 4.60 4.58 17.59
C ASP A 49 4.83 3.06 17.68
N GLY A 50 4.44 2.31 16.64
CA GLY A 50 4.62 0.87 16.49
C GLY A 50 3.37 0.06 16.87
N THR A 51 3.48 -1.27 16.76
CA THR A 51 2.31 -2.17 16.93
C THR A 51 2.29 -2.94 18.25
N GLU A 52 3.19 -2.63 19.20
CA GLU A 52 3.35 -3.41 20.43
C GLU A 52 2.09 -3.39 21.30
N VAL A 53 1.52 -2.21 21.55
CA VAL A 53 0.27 -2.07 22.31
C VAL A 53 -0.89 -2.75 21.58
N LEU A 54 -0.94 -2.63 20.25
CA LEU A 54 -1.97 -3.26 19.43
C LEU A 54 -1.91 -4.79 19.52
N GLN A 55 -0.69 -5.36 19.59
CA GLN A 55 -0.47 -6.78 19.85
C GLN A 55 -1.01 -7.17 21.23
N TRP A 56 -0.73 -6.37 22.27
CA TRP A 56 -1.26 -6.64 23.61
C TRP A 56 -2.79 -6.62 23.64
N ILE A 57 -3.42 -5.67 22.92
CA ILE A 57 -4.89 -5.62 22.76
C ILE A 57 -5.39 -6.89 22.07
N ALA A 58 -4.79 -7.30 20.95
CA ALA A 58 -5.22 -8.47 20.19
C ALA A 58 -5.09 -9.80 20.97
N GLU A 59 -4.21 -9.86 21.95
CA GLU A 59 -3.98 -11.01 22.83
C GLU A 59 -4.79 -10.96 24.14
N HIS A 60 -5.40 -9.82 24.46
CA HIS A 60 -6.12 -9.64 25.72
C HIS A 60 -7.44 -10.42 25.72
N GLU A 61 -7.74 -11.13 26.82
CA GLU A 61 -8.97 -11.92 26.98
C GLU A 61 -10.30 -11.13 26.94
N GLN A 62 -10.23 -9.80 27.08
CA GLN A 62 -11.38 -8.89 27.02
C GLN A 62 -11.50 -8.21 25.65
N CYS A 63 -10.58 -8.52 24.72
CA CYS A 63 -10.62 -7.97 23.38
C CYS A 63 -11.92 -8.38 22.67
N ALA A 64 -12.69 -7.38 22.28
CA ALA A 64 -13.92 -7.59 21.53
C ALA A 64 -13.63 -7.92 20.08
N GLU A 65 -14.54 -8.67 19.47
CA GLU A 65 -14.48 -9.01 18.04
C GLU A 65 -14.41 -7.76 17.16
N ALA A 66 -15.20 -6.72 17.48
CA ALA A 66 -15.17 -5.43 16.79
C ALA A 66 -13.78 -4.77 16.86
N THR A 67 -13.13 -4.80 18.02
CA THR A 67 -11.78 -4.22 18.22
C THR A 67 -10.73 -5.00 17.43
N ALA A 68 -10.75 -6.33 17.50
CA ALA A 68 -9.81 -7.16 16.76
C ALA A 68 -10.00 -7.00 15.24
N LEU A 69 -11.25 -6.92 14.78
CA LEU A 69 -11.57 -6.71 13.37
C LEU A 69 -11.10 -5.33 12.88
N MET A 70 -11.30 -4.29 13.69
CA MET A 70 -10.80 -2.94 13.41
C MET A 70 -9.28 -2.95 13.22
N LEU A 71 -8.54 -3.52 14.17
CA LEU A 71 -7.08 -3.60 14.08
C LEU A 71 -6.61 -4.37 12.84
N PHE A 72 -7.30 -5.45 12.48
CA PHE A 72 -6.97 -6.22 11.28
C PHE A 72 -7.11 -5.39 10.00
N TRP A 73 -8.17 -4.60 9.86
CA TRP A 73 -8.39 -3.77 8.67
C TRP A 73 -7.51 -2.53 8.64
N LEU A 74 -7.23 -1.92 9.79
CA LEU A 74 -6.26 -0.83 9.89
C LEU A 74 -4.82 -1.27 9.57
N ALA A 75 -4.50 -2.56 9.77
CA ALA A 75 -3.24 -3.16 9.34
C ALA A 75 -3.10 -3.38 7.82
N GLN A 76 -4.09 -2.96 7.02
CA GLN A 76 -4.08 -3.02 5.55
C GLN A 76 -3.75 -4.43 5.00
N PRO A 77 -4.62 -5.42 5.26
CA PRO A 77 -4.30 -6.82 5.04
C PRO A 77 -4.03 -7.17 3.57
N ASP A 78 -4.57 -6.37 2.65
CA ASP A 78 -4.41 -6.51 1.20
C ASP A 78 -2.93 -6.45 0.77
N GLU A 79 -2.11 -5.63 1.44
CA GLU A 79 -0.67 -5.50 1.17
C GLU A 79 0.11 -6.79 1.50
N TYR A 80 -0.45 -7.61 2.40
CA TYR A 80 0.22 -8.80 2.93
C TYR A 80 -0.31 -10.12 2.34
N LEU A 81 -1.33 -10.08 1.47
CA LEU A 81 -1.87 -11.28 0.81
C LEU A 81 -0.83 -12.04 0.00
N VAL A 82 0.24 -11.37 -0.42
CA VAL A 82 1.32 -11.91 -1.24
C VAL A 82 2.35 -12.75 -0.46
N TYR A 83 2.33 -12.65 0.88
CA TYR A 83 3.21 -13.39 1.76
C TYR A 83 2.54 -14.65 2.28
N SER A 84 3.32 -15.73 2.44
CA SER A 84 2.83 -16.91 3.14
C SER A 84 2.65 -16.58 4.62
N LEU A 85 1.52 -16.97 5.22
CA LEU A 85 1.28 -16.83 6.67
C LEU A 85 2.32 -17.58 7.54
N LYS A 86 3.12 -18.47 6.94
CA LYS A 86 4.23 -19.18 7.61
C LYS A 86 5.57 -18.44 7.55
N THR A 87 5.63 -17.32 6.85
CA THR A 87 6.87 -16.56 6.62
C THR A 87 7.05 -15.47 7.66
N GLU A 88 8.32 -15.16 7.91
CA GLU A 88 8.78 -13.96 8.61
C GLU A 88 9.30 -12.95 7.58
N LEU A 89 8.86 -11.70 7.69
CA LEU A 89 9.25 -10.65 6.75
C LEU A 89 10.61 -10.07 7.16
N LYS A 90 11.38 -9.60 6.16
CA LYS A 90 12.72 -9.06 6.38
C LYS A 90 12.71 -7.65 6.97
N ASN A 91 11.74 -6.83 6.59
CA ASN A 91 11.54 -5.53 7.20
C ASN A 91 10.89 -5.74 8.56
N GLU A 92 11.47 -5.15 9.61
CA GLU A 92 11.02 -5.38 10.99
C GLU A 92 9.63 -4.81 11.26
N ASP A 93 9.31 -3.62 10.74
CA ASP A 93 8.02 -2.96 10.93
C ASP A 93 6.92 -3.71 10.18
N ASP A 94 7.16 -4.07 8.92
CA ASP A 94 6.24 -4.92 8.14
C ASP A 94 6.02 -6.26 8.85
N ASN A 95 7.07 -6.86 9.42
CA ASN A 95 6.97 -8.13 10.11
C ASN A 95 6.14 -8.03 11.39
N ARG A 96 6.23 -6.91 12.13
CA ARG A 96 5.43 -6.63 13.33
C ARG A 96 3.95 -6.45 12.98
N ILE A 97 3.63 -5.70 11.93
CA ILE A 97 2.26 -5.57 11.41
C ILE A 97 1.72 -6.95 10.98
N PHE A 98 2.52 -7.71 10.23
CA PHE A 98 2.12 -9.04 9.77
C PHE A 98 1.93 -10.04 10.92
N LEU A 99 2.70 -9.92 12.02
CA LEU A 99 2.52 -10.72 13.22
C LEU A 99 1.21 -10.39 13.95
N LEU A 100 0.87 -9.10 14.06
CA LEU A 100 -0.43 -8.65 14.59
C LEU A 100 -1.59 -9.26 13.80
N MET A 101 -1.53 -9.16 12.46
CA MET A 101 -2.53 -9.76 11.58
C MET A 101 -2.66 -11.28 11.79
N LYS A 102 -1.54 -12.00 11.84
CA LYS A 102 -1.53 -13.46 12.08
C LYS A 102 -2.15 -13.82 13.43
N THR A 103 -1.88 -13.02 14.46
CA THR A 103 -2.47 -13.18 15.80
C THR A 103 -3.98 -13.04 15.73
N ILE A 104 -4.46 -11.99 15.08
CA ILE A 104 -5.90 -11.73 14.92
C ILE A 104 -6.59 -12.84 14.13
N LEU A 105 -6.02 -13.24 12.99
CA LEU A 105 -6.52 -14.35 12.17
C LEU A 105 -6.67 -15.64 12.99
N ALA A 106 -5.65 -15.98 13.78
CA ALA A 106 -5.69 -17.16 14.65
C ALA A 106 -6.73 -17.03 15.78
N GLY A 107 -6.92 -15.82 16.33
CA GLY A 107 -7.94 -15.53 17.33
C GLY A 107 -9.36 -15.74 16.79
N PHE A 108 -9.65 -15.23 15.60
CA PHE A 108 -10.94 -15.43 14.92
C PHE A 108 -11.21 -16.92 14.64
N GLN A 109 -10.22 -17.64 14.11
CA GLN A 109 -10.35 -19.08 13.82
C GLN A 109 -10.65 -19.91 15.07
N LYS A 110 -10.17 -19.48 16.24
CA LYS A 110 -10.38 -20.15 17.53
C LYS A 110 -11.63 -19.66 18.28
N GLY A 111 -12.33 -18.63 17.78
CA GLY A 111 -13.43 -17.99 18.51
C GLY A 111 -12.96 -17.32 19.81
N PHE A 112 -11.75 -16.77 19.84
CA PHE A 112 -11.13 -16.18 21.03
C PHE A 112 -11.80 -14.88 21.49
N TYR A 113 -12.24 -14.06 20.54
CA TYR A 113 -12.72 -12.71 20.80
C TYR A 113 -14.11 -12.66 21.42
N LYS A 114 -14.31 -11.71 22.35
CA LYS A 114 -15.58 -11.52 23.05
C LYS A 114 -16.61 -10.87 22.14
N LYS A 115 -17.85 -11.36 22.20
CA LYS A 115 -19.01 -10.61 21.74
C LYS A 115 -19.25 -9.45 22.71
N SER A 116 -19.48 -8.25 22.19
CA SER A 116 -19.75 -7.04 22.97
C SER A 116 -20.81 -6.19 22.28
N SER A 117 -21.11 -5.01 22.83
CA SER A 117 -21.97 -4.02 22.17
C SER A 117 -21.22 -3.07 21.23
N LEU A 118 -19.90 -3.26 21.06
CA LEU A 118 -19.09 -2.52 20.11
C LEU A 118 -19.40 -3.05 18.70
N HIS A 119 -19.37 -2.14 17.73
CA HIS A 119 -19.63 -2.47 16.33
C HIS A 119 -18.47 -1.99 15.47
N PHE A 120 -18.16 -2.76 14.44
CA PHE A 120 -17.20 -2.35 13.43
C PHE A 120 -17.66 -2.80 12.05
N ASP A 121 -17.66 -1.89 11.08
CA ASP A 121 -17.98 -2.19 9.69
C ASP A 121 -16.69 -2.17 8.84
N PRO A 122 -16.19 -3.34 8.40
CA PRO A 122 -15.04 -3.43 7.51
C PRO A 122 -15.17 -2.65 6.20
N VAL A 123 -16.39 -2.40 5.71
CA VAL A 123 -16.60 -1.85 4.36
C VAL A 123 -15.98 -0.46 4.24
N SER A 124 -16.07 0.38 5.28
CA SER A 124 -15.47 1.73 5.27
C SER A 124 -13.95 1.73 5.36
N SER A 125 -13.35 0.62 5.81
CA SER A 125 -11.89 0.49 6.03
C SER A 125 -11.20 -0.35 4.96
N ARG A 126 -11.95 -0.90 4.00
CA ARG A 126 -11.37 -1.46 2.79
C ARG A 126 -10.78 -0.31 1.99
N GLY A 127 -9.47 -0.34 1.77
CA GLY A 127 -8.87 0.50 0.75
C GLY A 127 -9.59 0.27 -0.58
N GLU A 128 -9.65 1.29 -1.43
CA GLU A 128 -10.06 1.06 -2.81
C GLU A 128 -9.09 0.02 -3.40
N THR A 129 -9.55 -1.21 -3.58
CA THR A 129 -8.75 -2.23 -4.24
C THR A 129 -8.41 -1.70 -5.62
N GLU A 130 -7.12 -1.49 -5.89
CA GLU A 130 -6.68 -0.97 -7.18
C GLU A 130 -7.23 -1.92 -8.26
N PRO A 131 -7.95 -1.41 -9.28
CA PRO A 131 -8.60 -2.25 -10.26
C PRO A 131 -7.54 -3.14 -10.94
N PRO A 132 -7.91 -4.37 -11.32
CA PRO A 132 -6.98 -5.27 -11.97
C PRO A 132 -6.42 -4.61 -13.24
N THR A 133 -5.11 -4.71 -13.44
CA THR A 133 -4.46 -4.21 -14.64
C THR A 133 -5.16 -4.77 -15.88
N PRO A 134 -5.68 -3.92 -16.79
CA PRO A 134 -6.36 -4.39 -18.00
C PRO A 134 -5.44 -5.28 -18.84
N ALA A 135 -6.00 -6.35 -19.42
CA ALA A 135 -5.21 -7.37 -20.13
C ALA A 135 -4.35 -6.78 -21.26
N PHE A 136 -4.85 -5.77 -21.98
CA PHE A 136 -4.12 -5.11 -23.08
C PHE A 136 -2.85 -4.38 -22.61
N MET A 137 -2.72 -4.04 -21.33
CA MET A 137 -1.50 -3.43 -20.79
C MET A 137 -0.34 -4.42 -20.70
N LEU A 138 -0.62 -5.73 -20.88
CA LEU A 138 0.37 -6.79 -20.94
C LEU A 138 0.86 -7.05 -22.37
N ASP A 139 0.11 -6.60 -23.37
CA ASP A 139 0.41 -6.81 -24.78
C ASP A 139 1.42 -5.78 -25.28
N ALA A 140 2.18 -6.14 -26.32
CA ALA A 140 3.06 -5.20 -26.99
C ALA A 140 2.24 -4.12 -27.72
N THR A 141 2.65 -2.85 -27.60
CA THR A 141 2.09 -1.78 -28.43
C THR A 141 2.57 -1.90 -29.86
N LYS A 142 1.80 -1.31 -30.78
CA LYS A 142 2.21 -1.20 -32.19
C LYS A 142 3.12 0.00 -32.36
N GLY A 143 3.95 -0.01 -33.40
CA GLY A 143 4.74 1.16 -33.76
C GLY A 143 6.14 0.81 -34.25
N GLU A 144 6.96 1.85 -34.35
CA GLU A 144 8.39 1.76 -34.61
C GLU A 144 9.11 0.98 -33.50
N GLU A 145 10.06 0.13 -33.89
CA GLU A 145 10.85 -0.65 -32.94
C GLU A 145 11.76 0.27 -32.12
N THR A 146 11.63 0.19 -30.80
CA THR A 146 12.39 1.02 -29.87
C THR A 146 13.75 0.43 -29.56
N TYR A 147 14.73 1.30 -29.31
CA TYR A 147 16.05 0.93 -28.83
C TYR A 147 16.51 1.89 -27.74
N VAL A 148 17.25 1.35 -26.76
CA VAL A 148 17.77 2.12 -25.63
C VAL A 148 19.26 2.43 -25.87
N TYR A 149 19.62 3.71 -25.90
CA TYR A 149 20.96 4.23 -26.08
C TYR A 149 21.45 5.10 -24.92
N TYR A 150 20.57 5.53 -24.00
CA TYR A 150 21.03 6.09 -22.73
C TYR A 150 21.42 4.98 -21.76
N GLU A 151 22.42 5.26 -20.93
CA GLU A 151 22.74 4.43 -19.77
C GLU A 151 21.96 4.91 -18.54
N LYS A 152 21.63 3.98 -17.64
CA LYS A 152 20.92 4.29 -16.40
C LYS A 152 21.63 5.38 -15.60
N SER A 153 22.96 5.30 -15.47
CA SER A 153 23.76 6.29 -14.74
C SER A 153 23.70 7.70 -15.32
N GLU A 154 23.47 7.85 -16.63
CA GLU A 154 23.28 9.16 -17.24
C GLU A 154 21.97 9.80 -16.78
N VAL A 155 20.88 9.03 -16.83
CA VAL A 155 19.53 9.50 -16.45
C VAL A 155 19.42 9.71 -14.94
N ASP A 156 20.01 8.81 -14.14
CA ASP A 156 20.08 8.93 -12.68
C ASP A 156 20.84 10.20 -12.26
N GLY A 157 21.82 10.63 -13.06
CA GLY A 157 22.57 11.87 -12.82
C GLY A 157 21.77 13.15 -13.10
N TRP A 158 20.57 13.07 -13.68
CA TRP A 158 19.71 14.22 -13.90
C TRP A 158 18.77 14.43 -12.72
N PHE A 159 19.12 15.39 -11.87
CA PHE A 159 18.30 15.82 -10.75
C PHE A 159 17.46 17.04 -11.13
N ASP A 160 16.24 17.09 -10.59
CA ASP A 160 15.35 18.25 -10.60
C ASP A 160 15.26 18.96 -11.96
N GLU A 161 15.68 20.23 -12.01
CA GLU A 161 15.62 21.09 -13.20
C GLU A 161 16.35 20.50 -14.42
N VAL A 162 17.40 19.69 -14.22
CA VAL A 162 18.12 19.05 -15.33
C VAL A 162 17.23 18.02 -15.99
N PHE A 163 16.54 17.20 -15.19
CA PHE A 163 15.61 16.20 -15.71
C PHE A 163 14.43 16.87 -16.41
N GLU A 164 13.85 17.90 -15.79
CA GLU A 164 12.74 18.64 -16.38
C GLU A 164 13.14 19.26 -17.73
N ASN A 165 14.32 19.88 -17.82
CA ASN A 165 14.83 20.44 -19.07
C ASN A 165 15.06 19.36 -20.14
N LYS A 166 15.50 18.15 -19.77
CA LYS A 166 15.68 17.03 -20.72
C LYS A 166 14.34 16.54 -21.26
N VAL A 167 13.31 16.43 -20.42
CA VAL A 167 11.96 16.04 -20.85
C VAL A 167 11.31 17.12 -21.70
N ARG A 168 11.44 18.40 -21.31
CA ARG A 168 10.81 19.53 -22.01
C ARG A 168 11.41 19.78 -23.39
N ASN A 169 12.73 19.64 -23.54
CA ASN A 169 13.45 19.87 -24.79
C ASN A 169 13.74 18.58 -25.55
N CYS A 170 12.99 17.51 -25.25
CA CYS A 170 13.14 16.24 -25.91
C CYS A 170 12.81 16.39 -27.41
N PRO A 171 13.68 15.95 -28.34
CA PRO A 171 13.48 16.21 -29.77
C PRO A 171 12.40 15.33 -30.40
N ASP A 172 12.19 14.13 -29.86
CA ASP A 172 11.28 13.12 -30.41
C ASP A 172 10.85 12.10 -29.34
N ALA A 173 9.86 11.28 -29.69
CA ALA A 173 9.33 10.24 -28.81
C ALA A 173 10.38 9.17 -28.48
N MET A 174 11.31 8.85 -29.39
CA MET A 174 12.37 7.84 -29.14
C MET A 174 13.31 8.29 -28.02
N THR A 175 13.68 9.58 -28.02
CA THR A 175 14.46 10.17 -26.94
C THR A 175 13.67 10.15 -25.64
N LEU A 176 12.37 10.47 -25.67
CA LEU A 176 11.55 10.43 -24.45
C LEU A 176 11.42 9.00 -23.91
N PHE A 177 11.27 8.01 -24.79
CA PHE A 177 11.27 6.58 -24.43
C PHE A 177 12.56 6.16 -23.74
N ASN A 178 13.70 6.66 -24.21
CA ASN A 178 15.01 6.41 -23.60
C ASN A 178 15.11 7.00 -22.19
N ILE A 179 14.54 8.17 -21.94
CA ILE A 179 14.45 8.75 -20.59
C ILE A 179 13.50 7.92 -19.71
N ALA A 180 12.32 7.60 -20.24
CA ALA A 180 11.28 6.82 -19.54
C ALA A 180 11.75 5.43 -19.13
N SER A 181 12.66 4.83 -19.89
CA SER A 181 13.24 3.51 -19.63
C SER A 181 13.88 3.38 -18.25
N PHE A 182 14.27 4.49 -17.63
CA PHE A 182 14.97 4.51 -16.34
C PHE A 182 14.23 5.26 -15.22
N VAL A 183 12.96 5.61 -15.41
CA VAL A 183 12.18 6.29 -14.36
C VAL A 183 11.71 5.31 -13.30
N GLU A 184 11.94 5.66 -12.03
CA GLU A 184 11.60 4.82 -10.87
C GLU A 184 10.74 5.54 -9.83
N ILE A 185 10.45 6.85 -10.01
CA ILE A 185 9.69 7.67 -9.06
C ILE A 185 8.49 8.40 -9.72
N PRO A 186 7.39 8.63 -8.97
CA PRO A 186 6.14 9.19 -9.54
C PRO A 186 6.27 10.59 -10.12
N GLU A 187 7.07 11.47 -9.51
CA GLU A 187 7.23 12.85 -9.96
C GLU A 187 7.80 12.93 -11.38
N LYS A 188 8.93 12.25 -11.61
CA LYS A 188 9.56 12.15 -12.94
C LYS A 188 8.63 11.47 -13.96
N ALA A 189 7.93 10.42 -13.54
CA ALA A 189 6.96 9.72 -14.38
C ALA A 189 5.81 10.64 -14.84
N ARG A 190 5.31 11.50 -13.94
CA ARG A 190 4.27 12.47 -14.25
C ARG A 190 4.72 13.47 -15.31
N MET A 191 5.95 14.00 -15.19
CA MET A 191 6.51 14.91 -16.20
C MET A 191 6.58 14.26 -17.58
N ILE A 192 6.99 12.99 -17.66
CA ILE A 192 7.01 12.22 -18.92
C ILE A 192 5.59 12.08 -19.46
N CYS A 193 4.62 11.66 -18.64
CA CYS A 193 3.23 11.43 -19.07
C CYS A 193 2.51 12.69 -19.56
N GLN A 194 2.97 13.88 -19.14
CA GLN A 194 2.46 15.18 -19.56
C GLN A 194 3.12 15.70 -20.84
N SER A 195 4.22 15.10 -21.29
CA SER A 195 4.86 15.48 -22.55
C SER A 195 3.95 15.16 -23.73
N ALA A 196 3.88 16.07 -24.70
CA ALA A 196 3.16 15.84 -25.97
C ALA A 196 3.79 14.71 -26.80
N LEU A 197 5.04 14.33 -26.50
CA LEU A 197 5.75 13.20 -27.10
C LEU A 197 5.49 11.88 -26.36
N CYS A 198 4.78 11.90 -25.23
CA CYS A 198 4.38 10.69 -24.54
C CYS A 198 3.38 9.92 -25.40
N ASP A 199 3.80 8.78 -25.89
CA ASP A 199 3.00 7.90 -26.70
C ASP A 199 2.50 6.71 -25.86
N LYS A 200 1.68 5.85 -26.46
CA LYS A 200 1.07 4.72 -25.77
C LYS A 200 2.13 3.72 -25.28
N GLY A 201 3.19 3.49 -26.05
CA GLY A 201 4.30 2.62 -25.66
C GLY A 201 5.02 3.15 -24.41
N ILE A 202 5.33 4.44 -24.40
CA ILE A 202 5.94 5.15 -23.25
C ILE A 202 5.02 5.11 -22.04
N ALA A 203 3.73 5.40 -22.21
CA ALA A 203 2.77 5.39 -21.11
C ALA A 203 2.66 4.01 -20.44
N ILE A 204 2.58 2.93 -21.24
CA ILE A 204 2.55 1.55 -20.72
C ILE A 204 3.88 1.20 -20.04
N MET A 205 5.03 1.62 -20.57
CA MET A 205 6.32 1.44 -19.90
C MET A 205 6.35 2.13 -18.54
N VAL A 206 5.95 3.40 -18.48
CA VAL A 206 5.91 4.19 -17.23
C VAL A 206 4.98 3.53 -16.21
N PHE A 207 3.81 3.06 -16.64
CA PHE A 207 2.90 2.30 -15.77
C PHE A 207 3.62 1.11 -15.12
N TRP A 208 4.32 0.27 -15.90
CA TRP A 208 5.00 -0.89 -15.36
C TRP A 208 6.22 -0.56 -14.50
N ARG A 209 6.94 0.52 -14.84
CA ARG A 209 8.02 1.06 -14.00
C ARG A 209 7.50 1.49 -12.64
N LEU A 210 6.41 2.25 -12.59
CA LEU A 210 5.77 2.68 -11.35
C LEU A 210 5.30 1.49 -10.50
N LYS A 211 4.64 0.50 -11.12
CA LYS A 211 4.24 -0.74 -10.45
C LYS A 211 5.44 -1.54 -9.89
N THR A 212 6.60 -1.45 -10.54
CA THR A 212 7.79 -2.20 -10.14
C THR A 212 8.58 -1.51 -9.04
N PHE A 213 8.72 -0.19 -9.12
CA PHE A 213 9.68 0.58 -8.31
C PHE A 213 9.04 1.58 -7.36
N ALA A 214 7.83 2.05 -7.65
CA ALA A 214 7.18 3.14 -6.94
C ALA A 214 5.93 2.70 -6.15
N GLY A 215 5.73 1.40 -5.89
CA GLY A 215 4.52 0.89 -5.24
C GLY A 215 4.24 1.44 -3.83
N MET A 216 5.27 1.91 -3.12
CA MET A 216 5.15 2.48 -1.76
C MET A 216 4.82 3.99 -1.74
N TRP A 217 4.78 4.65 -2.90
CA TRP A 217 4.51 6.08 -2.97
C TRP A 217 3.01 6.34 -3.11
N THR A 218 2.49 7.26 -2.31
CA THR A 218 1.05 7.59 -2.28
C THR A 218 0.53 8.08 -3.64
N GLU A 219 1.35 8.79 -4.41
CA GLU A 219 0.97 9.36 -5.71
C GLU A 219 0.93 8.32 -6.83
N THR A 220 1.52 7.14 -6.63
CA THR A 220 1.61 6.09 -7.65
C THR A 220 0.24 5.62 -8.10
N SER A 221 -0.67 5.34 -7.16
CA SER A 221 -2.01 4.83 -7.45
C SER A 221 -2.83 5.79 -8.34
N ALA A 222 -2.77 7.10 -8.04
CA ALA A 222 -3.46 8.10 -8.83
C ALA A 222 -2.89 8.19 -10.25
N LEU A 223 -1.56 8.15 -10.40
CA LEU A 223 -0.91 8.24 -11.70
C LEU A 223 -1.09 6.97 -12.55
N THR A 224 -1.01 5.78 -11.96
CA THR A 224 -1.26 4.51 -12.69
C THR A 224 -2.70 4.44 -13.19
N LYS A 225 -3.67 4.92 -12.39
CA LYS A 225 -5.07 5.05 -12.80
C LYS A 225 -5.25 6.02 -13.96
N GLU A 226 -4.66 7.22 -13.87
CA GLU A 226 -4.69 8.22 -14.96
C GLU A 226 -4.13 7.65 -16.27
N ILE A 227 -3.00 6.95 -16.21
CA ILE A 227 -2.40 6.31 -17.39
C ILE A 227 -3.36 5.29 -18.00
N VAL A 228 -3.95 4.41 -17.19
CA VAL A 228 -4.90 3.40 -17.67
C VAL A 228 -6.12 4.05 -18.33
N GLU A 229 -6.69 5.08 -17.72
CA GLU A 229 -7.84 5.82 -18.27
C GLU A 229 -7.51 6.45 -19.63
N LYS A 230 -6.37 7.14 -19.73
CA LYS A 230 -5.92 7.75 -21.00
C LYS A 230 -5.63 6.74 -22.09
N VAL A 231 -5.03 5.60 -21.76
CA VAL A 231 -4.80 4.51 -22.73
C VAL A 231 -6.13 3.91 -23.19
N CYS A 232 -7.08 3.67 -22.28
CA CYS A 232 -8.43 3.19 -22.62
C CYS A 232 -9.18 4.16 -23.57
N ASN A 233 -9.01 5.47 -23.34
CA ASN A 233 -9.64 6.51 -24.15
C ASN A 233 -8.90 6.79 -25.47
N ASN A 234 -7.80 6.10 -25.76
CA ASN A 234 -6.91 6.35 -26.90
C ASN A 234 -6.40 7.81 -26.97
N GLU A 235 -6.10 8.40 -25.81
CA GLU A 235 -5.56 9.78 -25.73
C GLU A 235 -4.08 9.85 -26.08
N TYR A 236 -3.36 8.73 -25.98
CA TYR A 236 -1.98 8.61 -26.42
C TYR A 236 -1.90 8.12 -27.87
N GLN A 237 -1.07 8.77 -28.69
CA GLN A 237 -0.72 8.26 -30.01
C GLN A 237 0.03 6.93 -29.87
N GLU A 238 -0.17 5.99 -30.79
CA GLU A 238 0.53 4.70 -30.80
C GLU A 238 1.59 4.73 -31.90
N VAL A 239 2.79 5.24 -31.56
CA VAL A 239 3.88 5.51 -32.51
C VAL A 239 5.04 4.54 -32.32
N LEU A 240 5.37 4.22 -31.07
CA LEU A 240 6.46 3.36 -30.65
C LEU A 240 5.93 2.02 -30.14
N SER A 241 6.64 0.96 -30.51
CA SER A 241 6.42 -0.38 -30.00
C SER A 241 7.14 -0.57 -28.66
N TYR A 242 6.38 -0.84 -27.60
CA TYR A 242 6.88 -1.29 -26.31
C TYR A 242 6.28 -2.67 -26.00
N ASP A 243 7.14 -3.63 -25.66
CA ASP A 243 6.75 -4.99 -25.27
C ASP A 243 7.12 -5.20 -23.80
N PRO A 244 6.16 -5.07 -22.86
CA PRO A 244 6.42 -5.29 -21.44
C PRO A 244 7.04 -6.67 -21.16
N ALA A 245 6.68 -7.71 -21.93
CA ALA A 245 7.16 -9.06 -21.71
C ALA A 245 8.66 -9.23 -22.02
N LYS A 246 9.25 -8.32 -22.80
CA LYS A 246 10.68 -8.29 -23.11
C LYS A 246 11.49 -7.40 -22.15
N ASP A 247 10.84 -6.56 -21.37
CA ASP A 247 11.49 -5.66 -20.42
C ASP A 247 11.87 -6.42 -19.13
N LYS A 248 13.16 -6.76 -19.02
CA LYS A 248 13.70 -7.53 -17.90
C LYS A 248 13.73 -6.76 -16.57
N ASN A 249 13.51 -5.45 -16.62
CA ASN A 249 13.63 -4.57 -15.46
C ASN A 249 12.26 -4.31 -14.80
N ILE A 250 11.14 -4.81 -15.34
CA ILE A 250 9.81 -4.68 -14.72
C ILE A 250 9.31 -5.98 -14.11
N LYS A 251 8.32 -5.87 -13.21
CA LYS A 251 7.57 -7.00 -12.65
C LYS A 251 6.12 -6.96 -13.15
N MET A 252 5.84 -7.69 -14.22
CA MET A 252 4.49 -7.73 -14.82
C MET A 252 3.47 -8.59 -14.06
N LYS A 253 3.94 -9.56 -13.29
CA LYS A 253 3.04 -10.44 -12.54
C LYS A 253 2.67 -9.72 -11.25
N ALA A 254 1.38 -9.43 -11.09
CA ALA A 254 0.81 -9.19 -9.77
C ALA A 254 1.31 -10.31 -8.84
N ALA A 255 1.86 -9.92 -7.70
CA ALA A 255 2.36 -10.91 -6.76
C ALA A 255 1.22 -11.87 -6.42
N LYS A 256 1.46 -13.17 -6.65
CA LYS A 256 0.42 -14.19 -6.48
C LYS A 256 -0.01 -14.18 -5.02
N GLN A 257 -1.29 -13.88 -4.78
CA GLN A 257 -1.91 -14.04 -3.47
C GLN A 257 -1.65 -15.46 -2.95
N ARG A 258 -1.17 -15.54 -1.71
CA ARG A 258 -0.79 -16.77 -1.02
C ARG A 258 -1.86 -17.24 -0.05
N TRP A 259 -2.78 -16.36 0.32
CA TRP A 259 -3.91 -16.61 1.21
C TRP A 259 -5.04 -15.62 0.92
N GLU A 260 -6.22 -15.89 1.45
CA GLU A 260 -7.44 -15.08 1.30
C GLU A 260 -7.93 -14.64 2.67
N ILE A 261 -8.54 -13.44 2.74
CA ILE A 261 -9.16 -12.94 3.97
C ILE A 261 -10.40 -13.80 4.27
N PRO A 262 -10.51 -14.44 5.45
CA PRO A 262 -11.66 -15.25 5.80
C PRO A 262 -12.97 -14.45 5.75
N GLN A 263 -14.05 -15.07 5.26
CA GLN A 263 -15.34 -14.38 5.09
C GLN A 263 -15.86 -13.74 6.38
N VAL A 264 -15.64 -14.36 7.54
CA VAL A 264 -16.04 -13.80 8.85
C VAL A 264 -15.43 -12.43 9.13
N MET A 265 -14.25 -12.15 8.58
CA MET A 265 -13.55 -10.87 8.76
C MET A 265 -13.97 -9.83 7.73
N THR A 266 -14.90 -10.16 6.83
CA THR A 266 -15.40 -9.25 5.80
C THR A 266 -16.81 -8.74 6.11
N GLN A 267 -17.40 -9.18 7.21
CA GLN A 267 -18.75 -8.84 7.64
C GLN A 267 -18.71 -7.86 8.81
N ALA A 268 -19.68 -6.96 8.87
CA ALA A 268 -19.86 -6.10 10.03
C ALA A 268 -20.19 -6.94 11.27
N VAL A 269 -19.65 -6.53 12.41
CA VAL A 269 -19.85 -7.16 13.73
C VAL A 269 -20.48 -6.18 14.71
#